data_AF-A0A443LF27-F1
#
_entry.id   AF-A0A443LF27-F1
#
_cell.length_a   1.000
_cell.length_b   1.000
_cell.length_c   1.000
_cell.angle_alpha   90.00
_cell.angle_beta   90.00
_cell.angle_gamma   90.00
#
_symmetry.space_group_name_H-M   'P 1'
#
loop_
_entity.id
_entity.type
_entity.pdbx_description
1 polymer ?
#
loop_
_entity_poly.entity_id
_entity_poly.type
_entity_poly.pdbx_seq_one_letter_code
_entity_poly.pdbx_strand_id
1 'polypeptide(L)'
;MDTKKIRWFTVAFIAFNMVWGMGNVVNNFAQQGITVVTSWLLILALYFIPYALIVGQLGSTFKDSKGGVSSWVENTSTKRLAYYAAWTYWVVHIPYLAQKPQAILIAFGWVGQGNGNLVNQMSMTAVALASLAIFLAFLWLSTKGLNTLKVIGGLAGTAMFVMSLLFIVMAIGAPFIAKDFHIATPDMGNTKTYIPKFDFSYFTTISMLVFAVGGAEKISPYVNQTKNPAKEFPRGMFLLAGMVGICAVLGSIAMGMIFSSGNLPNDLMANGAYAAFQILGQHFGVGNFLMIVYALTNGVGQIAALAFSIDAPLRILLADADPEFVPAWLRKKTNKGTLKNGYTLTGILVSIIILLPLLGIGDMNELVKWLTNLNSVVMPMRYLWVFFAFIMLNRAVKHFQSEYKFIKQKRLAMIAGAWCFLFTLIACVLGMVPKLDYAANPSAWWFQLASNILTPIILILLGMLLPFIARREQRKTNGLDLNSLNVE
;
A
#
# COMPACT_ATOMS: atom_id res chain seq x y z
N MET A 1 -14.53 14.37 28.35
CA MET A 1 -15.12 13.19 27.66
C MET A 1 -14.04 12.15 27.51
N ASP A 2 -14.10 11.06 28.28
CA ASP A 2 -13.23 9.91 28.10
C ASP A 2 -13.50 9.32 26.72
N THR A 3 -12.56 9.50 25.79
CA THR A 3 -12.60 8.82 24.50
C THR A 3 -12.48 7.33 24.76
N LYS A 4 -13.53 6.57 24.41
CA LYS A 4 -13.62 5.12 24.62
C LYS A 4 -12.38 4.46 23.99
N LYS A 5 -11.44 4.01 24.82
CA LYS A 5 -10.21 3.38 24.35
C LYS A 5 -10.52 2.09 23.60
N ILE A 6 -9.89 1.88 22.44
CA ILE A 6 -10.07 0.70 21.61
C ILE A 6 -9.32 -0.51 22.18
N ARG A 7 -9.88 -1.70 21.99
CA ARG A 7 -9.29 -2.96 22.47
C ARG A 7 -8.39 -3.58 21.40
N TRP A 8 -7.50 -4.47 21.81
CA TRP A 8 -6.55 -5.16 20.91
C TRP A 8 -7.20 -5.80 19.66
N PHE A 9 -8.40 -6.39 19.78
CA PHE A 9 -9.10 -6.98 18.64
C PHE A 9 -9.59 -5.89 17.66
N THR A 10 -10.07 -4.75 18.15
CA THR A 10 -10.43 -3.60 17.30
C THR A 10 -9.22 -3.05 16.57
N VAL A 11 -8.07 -2.97 17.24
CA VAL A 11 -6.78 -2.60 16.61
C VAL A 11 -6.46 -3.57 15.47
N ALA A 12 -6.59 -4.87 15.69
CA ALA A 12 -6.34 -5.89 14.67
C ALA A 12 -7.27 -5.72 13.46
N PHE A 13 -8.57 -5.50 13.66
CA PHE A 13 -9.53 -5.27 12.56
C PHE A 13 -9.23 -4.00 11.76
N ILE A 14 -8.90 -2.90 12.44
CA ILE A 14 -8.54 -1.65 11.75
C ILE A 14 -7.24 -1.85 10.95
N ALA A 15 -6.22 -2.45 11.57
CA ALA A 15 -4.96 -2.72 10.89
C ALA A 15 -5.14 -3.67 9.71
N PHE A 16 -5.99 -4.69 9.84
CA PHE A 16 -6.31 -5.63 8.78
C PHE A 16 -6.91 -4.90 7.59
N ASN A 17 -7.90 -4.04 7.80
CA ASN A 17 -8.52 -3.23 6.74
C ASN A 17 -7.54 -2.23 6.08
N MET A 18 -6.42 -1.89 6.72
CA MET A 18 -5.39 -1.01 6.15
C MET A 18 -4.33 -1.74 5.31
N VAL A 19 -4.15 -3.05 5.57
CA VAL A 19 -3.13 -3.92 4.96
C VAL A 19 -3.74 -4.81 3.89
N TRP A 20 -4.95 -5.31 4.13
CA TRP A 20 -5.53 -6.42 3.38
C TRP A 20 -6.70 -6.00 2.48
N GLY A 21 -6.76 -6.62 1.30
CA GLY A 21 -7.92 -6.57 0.41
C GLY A 21 -7.85 -7.68 -0.64
N MET A 22 -8.97 -7.97 -1.30
CA MET A 22 -9.09 -9.06 -2.29
C MET A 22 -8.06 -8.96 -3.42
N GLY A 23 -7.72 -7.75 -3.85
CA GLY A 23 -6.67 -7.50 -4.85
C GLY A 23 -5.30 -8.05 -4.47
N ASN A 24 -4.99 -8.19 -3.17
CA ASN A 24 -3.71 -8.76 -2.72
C ASN A 24 -3.59 -10.24 -3.11
N VAL A 25 -4.67 -11.01 -2.98
CA VAL A 25 -4.71 -12.42 -3.37
C VAL A 25 -4.70 -12.52 -4.89
N VAL A 26 -5.61 -11.80 -5.55
CA VAL A 26 -5.80 -11.88 -7.01
C VAL A 26 -4.53 -11.50 -7.75
N ASN A 27 -3.88 -10.40 -7.37
CA ASN A 27 -2.68 -9.94 -8.05
C ASN A 27 -1.53 -10.94 -7.93
N ASN A 28 -1.28 -11.47 -6.73
CA ASN A 28 -0.18 -12.41 -6.53
C ASN A 28 -0.48 -13.79 -7.16
N PHE A 29 -1.75 -14.23 -7.14
CA PHE A 29 -2.18 -15.41 -7.88
C PHE A 29 -2.04 -15.22 -9.41
N ALA A 30 -2.31 -14.02 -9.93
CA ALA A 30 -2.12 -13.72 -11.35
C ALA A 30 -0.65 -13.78 -11.80
N GLN A 31 0.31 -13.66 -10.87
CA GLN A 31 1.74 -13.73 -11.19
C GLN A 31 2.32 -15.15 -11.04
N GLN A 32 1.86 -15.91 -10.06
CA GLN A 32 2.48 -17.19 -9.71
C GLN A 32 1.53 -18.39 -9.83
N GLY A 33 0.25 -18.17 -10.13
CA GLY A 33 -0.78 -19.20 -9.98
C GLY A 33 -0.80 -19.77 -8.56
N ILE A 34 -1.13 -21.05 -8.43
CA ILE A 34 -1.27 -21.72 -7.14
C ILE A 34 0.03 -21.84 -6.33
N THR A 35 1.21 -21.77 -6.95
CA THR A 35 2.48 -21.82 -6.22
C THR A 35 2.66 -20.61 -5.29
N VAL A 36 1.87 -19.54 -5.48
CA VAL A 36 1.80 -18.39 -4.58
C VAL A 36 1.50 -18.79 -3.14
N VAL A 37 0.82 -19.92 -2.89
CA VAL A 37 0.55 -20.42 -1.54
C VAL A 37 1.85 -20.68 -0.78
N THR A 38 2.83 -21.35 -1.41
CA THR A 38 4.16 -21.55 -0.79
C THR A 38 4.85 -20.22 -0.56
N SER A 39 4.76 -19.29 -1.51
CA SER A 39 5.33 -17.95 -1.38
C SER A 39 4.71 -17.16 -0.23
N TRP A 40 3.40 -17.31 0.00
CA TRP A 40 2.73 -16.73 1.16
C TRP A 40 3.27 -17.29 2.46
N LEU A 41 3.42 -18.61 2.59
CA LEU A 41 3.98 -19.22 3.78
C LEU A 41 5.40 -18.70 4.07
N LEU A 42 6.23 -18.58 3.04
CA LEU A 42 7.58 -18.02 3.15
C LEU A 42 7.55 -16.55 3.57
N ILE A 43 6.73 -15.71 2.94
CA ILE A 43 6.65 -14.28 3.23
C ILE A 43 6.07 -14.03 4.62
N LEU A 44 5.09 -14.81 5.05
CA LEU A 44 4.52 -14.73 6.39
C LEU A 44 5.59 -15.03 7.45
N ALA A 45 6.31 -16.14 7.29
CA ALA A 45 7.31 -16.58 8.25
C ALA A 45 8.56 -15.70 8.26
N LEU A 46 9.12 -15.41 7.08
CA LEU A 46 10.42 -14.75 6.94
C LEU A 46 10.35 -13.22 7.01
N TYR A 47 9.17 -12.62 6.77
CA TYR A 47 9.08 -11.17 6.62
C TYR A 47 7.90 -10.56 7.39
N PHE A 48 6.67 -10.93 7.09
CA PHE A 48 5.49 -10.21 7.57
C PHE A 48 5.27 -10.36 9.08
N ILE A 49 5.41 -11.57 9.64
CA ILE A 49 5.32 -11.76 11.10
C ILE A 49 6.40 -10.93 11.80
N PRO A 50 7.71 -11.05 11.48
CA PRO A 50 8.73 -10.16 12.05
C PRO A 50 8.39 -8.67 11.94
N TYR A 51 7.94 -8.23 10.78
CA TYR A 51 7.58 -6.83 10.53
C TYR A 51 6.39 -6.36 11.38
N ALA A 52 5.31 -7.13 11.48
CA ALA A 52 4.16 -6.80 12.32
C ALA A 52 4.55 -6.70 13.80
N LEU A 53 5.46 -7.57 14.27
CA LEU A 53 5.95 -7.55 15.65
C LEU A 53 6.91 -6.41 15.92
N ILE A 54 7.74 -6.02 14.94
CA ILE A 54 8.57 -4.82 14.97
C ILE A 54 7.69 -3.57 15.11
N VAL A 55 6.62 -3.46 14.31
CA VAL A 55 5.63 -2.38 14.43
C VAL A 55 4.97 -2.40 15.80
N GLY A 56 4.63 -3.58 16.33
CA GLY A 56 4.13 -3.76 17.69
C GLY A 56 5.05 -3.16 18.75
N GLN A 57 6.37 -3.39 18.65
CA GLN A 57 7.36 -2.84 19.57
C GLN A 57 7.57 -1.33 19.39
N LEU A 58 7.70 -0.84 18.17
CA LEU A 58 7.87 0.60 17.91
C LEU A 58 6.64 1.38 18.36
N GLY A 59 5.44 0.93 17.98
CA GLY A 59 4.18 1.54 18.39
C GLY A 59 4.05 1.59 19.90
N SER A 60 4.20 0.45 20.58
CA SER A 60 4.08 0.39 22.05
C SER A 60 5.14 1.22 22.79
N THR A 61 6.35 1.33 22.26
CA THR A 61 7.43 2.14 22.85
C THR A 61 7.15 3.63 22.71
N PHE A 62 6.73 4.06 21.52
CA PHE A 62 6.44 5.47 21.21
C PHE A 62 4.94 5.77 21.28
N LYS A 63 4.24 5.19 22.26
CA LYS A 63 2.78 5.27 22.42
C LYS A 63 2.22 6.68 22.55
N ASP A 64 3.06 7.63 22.98
CA ASP A 64 2.68 9.04 23.16
C ASP A 64 2.98 9.89 21.91
N SER A 65 3.69 9.32 20.92
CA SER A 65 3.99 9.99 19.65
C SER A 65 2.81 9.93 18.69
N LYS A 66 2.52 11.06 18.02
CA LYS A 66 1.39 11.16 17.07
C LYS A 66 1.77 10.89 15.61
N GLY A 67 3.05 10.99 15.23
CA GLY A 67 3.49 11.03 13.82
C GLY A 67 3.97 9.71 13.20
N GLY A 68 3.72 8.56 13.84
CA GLY A 68 4.03 7.25 13.24
C GLY A 68 5.52 7.06 12.91
N VAL A 69 5.82 6.59 11.70
CA VAL A 69 7.20 6.22 11.29
C VAL A 69 8.19 7.38 11.40
N SER A 70 7.83 8.58 10.95
CA SER A 70 8.72 9.74 11.03
C SER A 70 9.02 10.09 12.48
N SER A 71 8.03 10.03 13.37
CA SER A 71 8.24 10.20 14.82
C SER A 71 9.14 9.10 15.40
N TRP A 72 9.01 7.84 14.97
CA TRP A 72 9.91 6.79 15.44
C TRP A 72 11.36 7.07 15.04
N VAL A 73 11.60 7.53 13.81
CA VAL A 73 12.92 7.90 13.33
C VAL A 73 13.45 9.14 14.05
N GLU A 74 12.60 10.14 14.32
CA GLU A 74 12.98 11.33 15.07
C GLU A 74 13.43 10.99 16.49
N ASN A 75 12.64 10.19 17.21
CA ASN A 75 12.96 9.79 18.58
C ASN A 75 14.24 8.94 18.65
N THR A 76 14.48 8.07 17.66
CA THR A 76 15.59 7.12 17.69
C THR A 76 16.87 7.62 17.01
N SER A 77 16.81 8.74 16.29
CA SER A 77 17.91 9.21 15.45
C SER A 77 18.01 10.74 15.38
N THR A 78 17.66 11.36 14.24
CA THR A 78 17.84 12.80 14.01
C THR A 78 16.65 13.39 13.27
N LYS A 79 16.40 14.70 13.45
CA LYS A 79 15.37 15.45 12.71
C LYS A 79 15.53 15.36 11.20
N ARG A 80 16.78 15.36 10.70
CA ARG A 80 17.09 15.22 9.28
C ARG A 80 16.61 13.89 8.71
N LEU A 81 16.84 12.79 9.43
CA LEU A 81 16.38 11.47 9.01
C LEU A 81 14.86 11.34 9.16
N ALA A 82 14.26 11.96 10.17
CA ALA A 82 12.81 12.03 10.32
C ALA A 82 12.14 12.75 9.14
N TYR A 83 12.73 13.83 8.66
CA TYR A 83 12.30 14.51 7.44
C TYR A 83 12.35 13.58 6.22
N TYR A 84 13.47 12.88 6.00
CA TYR A 84 13.57 11.94 4.87
C TYR A 84 12.59 10.78 4.99
N ALA A 85 12.32 10.29 6.20
CA ALA A 85 11.29 9.30 6.46
C ALA A 85 9.89 9.83 6.10
N ALA A 86 9.55 11.05 6.54
CA ALA A 86 8.28 11.70 6.21
C ALA A 86 8.13 11.96 4.71
N TRP A 87 9.19 12.47 4.06
CA TRP A 87 9.21 12.70 2.62
C TRP A 87 9.01 11.39 1.85
N THR A 88 9.80 10.37 2.17
CA THR A 88 9.69 9.04 1.54
C THR A 88 8.27 8.52 1.72
N TYR A 89 7.72 8.58 2.93
CA TYR A 89 6.37 8.10 3.23
C TYR A 89 5.29 8.77 2.39
N TRP A 90 5.38 10.08 2.18
CA TRP A 90 4.45 10.83 1.35
C TRP A 90 4.68 10.59 -0.15
N VAL A 91 5.92 10.67 -0.62
CA VAL A 91 6.23 10.67 -2.05
C VAL A 91 6.01 9.30 -2.69
N VAL A 92 6.28 8.22 -1.96
CA VAL A 92 6.02 6.85 -2.46
C VAL A 92 4.53 6.55 -2.59
N HIS A 93 3.67 7.40 -2.02
CA HIS A 93 2.22 7.31 -2.12
C HIS A 93 1.67 7.93 -3.42
N ILE A 94 2.49 8.66 -4.17
CA ILE A 94 2.09 9.31 -5.44
C ILE A 94 1.65 8.28 -6.50
N PRO A 95 2.40 7.20 -6.80
CA PRO A 95 1.93 6.16 -7.74
C PRO A 95 0.65 5.47 -7.27
N TYR A 96 0.44 5.35 -5.96
CA TYR A 96 -0.77 4.77 -5.41
C TYR A 96 -1.99 5.67 -5.66
N LEU A 97 -1.85 6.99 -5.52
CA LEU A 97 -2.89 7.94 -5.89
C LEU A 97 -3.23 7.86 -7.38
N ALA A 98 -2.23 7.69 -8.26
CA ALA A 98 -2.44 7.52 -9.69
C ALA A 98 -3.18 6.21 -10.04
N GLN A 99 -3.02 5.16 -9.23
CA GLN A 99 -3.70 3.87 -9.41
C GLN A 99 -5.19 3.88 -9.03
N LYS A 100 -5.64 4.78 -8.15
CA LYS A 100 -7.03 4.74 -7.66
C LYS A 100 -8.09 5.09 -8.71
N PRO A 101 -7.94 6.15 -9.52
CA PRO A 101 -8.94 6.50 -10.53
C PRO A 101 -9.27 5.35 -11.48
N GLN A 102 -8.28 4.62 -11.98
CA GLN A 102 -8.53 3.46 -12.84
C GLN A 102 -9.25 2.31 -12.11
N ALA A 103 -8.96 2.09 -10.83
CA ALA A 103 -9.65 1.06 -10.05
C ALA A 103 -11.13 1.43 -9.82
N ILE A 104 -11.42 2.73 -9.70
CA ILE A 104 -12.79 3.27 -9.67
C ILE A 104 -13.49 3.01 -11.01
N LEU A 105 -12.83 3.32 -12.14
CA LEU A 105 -13.37 3.05 -13.48
C LEU A 105 -13.71 1.57 -13.68
N ILE A 106 -12.79 0.66 -13.35
CA ILE A 106 -13.02 -0.79 -13.46
C ILE A 106 -14.22 -1.22 -12.62
N ALA A 107 -14.28 -0.77 -11.35
CA ALA A 107 -15.37 -1.15 -10.45
C ALA A 107 -16.75 -0.74 -10.99
N PHE A 108 -16.90 0.51 -11.45
CA PHE A 108 -18.17 0.97 -12.02
C PHE A 108 -18.42 0.43 -13.43
N GLY A 109 -17.38 0.05 -14.19
CA GLY A 109 -17.51 -0.72 -15.42
C GLY A 109 -18.21 -2.06 -15.20
N TRP A 110 -17.81 -2.80 -14.18
CA TRP A 110 -18.46 -4.05 -13.78
C TRP A 110 -19.91 -3.85 -13.33
N VAL A 111 -20.21 -2.76 -12.61
CA VAL A 111 -21.59 -2.41 -12.23
C VAL A 111 -22.46 -2.14 -13.46
N GLY A 112 -21.95 -1.38 -14.43
CA GLY A 112 -22.71 -0.96 -15.60
C GLY A 112 -22.84 -2.04 -16.69
N GLN A 113 -21.78 -2.80 -16.96
CA GLN A 113 -21.75 -3.77 -18.06
C GLN A 113 -21.98 -5.22 -17.59
N GLY A 114 -21.82 -5.51 -16.30
CA GLY A 114 -21.93 -6.87 -15.77
C GLY A 114 -20.82 -7.83 -16.22
N ASN A 115 -19.75 -7.31 -16.81
CA ASN A 115 -18.60 -8.06 -17.32
C ASN A 115 -17.32 -7.21 -17.26
N GLY A 116 -16.18 -7.83 -17.56
CA GLY A 116 -14.85 -7.21 -17.50
C GLY A 116 -14.42 -6.46 -18.76
N ASN A 117 -15.27 -6.26 -19.76
CA ASN A 117 -14.84 -5.81 -21.09
C ASN A 117 -14.36 -4.36 -21.13
N LEU A 118 -14.65 -3.53 -20.12
CA LEU A 118 -14.22 -2.14 -20.07
C LEU A 118 -12.71 -1.98 -20.35
N VAL A 119 -11.89 -2.87 -19.79
CA VAL A 119 -10.41 -2.82 -19.93
C VAL A 119 -9.93 -3.06 -21.36
N ASN A 120 -10.74 -3.73 -22.18
CA ASN A 120 -10.44 -4.02 -23.58
C ASN A 120 -11.10 -3.02 -24.54
N GLN A 121 -12.12 -2.27 -24.07
CA GLN A 121 -12.90 -1.34 -24.89
C GLN A 121 -12.39 0.10 -24.82
N MET A 122 -11.84 0.53 -23.68
CA MET A 122 -11.34 1.89 -23.52
C MET A 122 -9.94 2.04 -24.10
N SER A 123 -9.72 3.05 -24.94
CA SER A 123 -8.38 3.42 -25.38
C SER A 123 -7.55 3.92 -24.20
N MET A 124 -6.23 3.72 -24.25
CA MET A 124 -5.29 4.17 -23.22
C MET A 124 -5.42 5.69 -22.96
N THR A 125 -5.62 6.49 -24.01
CA THR A 125 -5.89 7.94 -23.90
C THR A 125 -7.16 8.24 -23.13
N ALA A 126 -8.26 7.54 -23.41
CA ALA A 126 -9.53 7.73 -22.70
C ALA A 126 -9.38 7.37 -21.21
N VAL A 127 -8.69 6.27 -20.89
CA VAL A 127 -8.43 5.84 -19.50
C VAL A 127 -7.59 6.88 -18.77
N ALA A 128 -6.52 7.39 -19.38
CA ALA A 128 -5.64 8.39 -18.77
C ALA A 128 -6.38 9.71 -18.49
N LEU A 129 -7.14 10.22 -19.46
CA LEU A 129 -7.90 11.46 -19.32
C LEU A 129 -9.04 11.33 -18.29
N ALA A 130 -9.78 10.22 -18.30
CA ALA A 130 -10.81 9.95 -17.31
C ALA A 130 -10.20 9.81 -15.90
N SER A 131 -9.08 9.10 -15.79
CA SER A 131 -8.34 8.95 -14.52
C SER A 131 -7.85 10.29 -13.99
N LEU A 132 -7.32 11.14 -14.87
CA LEU A 132 -6.87 12.50 -14.52
C LEU A 132 -8.04 13.36 -14.04
N ALA A 133 -9.17 13.34 -14.76
CA ALA A 133 -10.37 14.09 -14.39
C ALA A 133 -10.90 13.67 -13.02
N ILE A 134 -11.02 12.36 -12.77
CA ILE A 134 -11.41 11.80 -11.47
C ILE A 134 -10.43 12.27 -10.38
N PHE A 135 -9.13 12.12 -10.60
CA PHE A 135 -8.12 12.52 -9.62
C PHE A 135 -8.20 14.02 -9.30
N LEU A 136 -8.27 14.89 -10.30
CA LEU A 136 -8.34 16.35 -10.10
C LEU A 136 -9.63 16.77 -9.38
N ALA A 137 -10.75 16.11 -9.66
CA ALA A 137 -12.00 16.32 -8.93
C ALA A 137 -11.84 15.96 -7.43
N PHE A 138 -11.22 14.82 -7.12
CA PHE A 138 -10.96 14.42 -5.72
C PHE A 138 -9.88 15.27 -5.04
N LEU A 139 -8.88 15.74 -5.77
CA LEU A 139 -7.87 16.68 -5.27
C LEU A 139 -8.54 17.99 -4.85
N TRP A 140 -9.38 18.56 -5.72
CA TRP A 140 -10.15 19.76 -5.43
C TRP A 140 -11.09 19.54 -4.23
N LEU A 141 -11.81 18.43 -4.22
CA LEU A 141 -12.73 18.09 -3.14
C LEU A 141 -11.99 17.97 -1.79
N SER A 142 -10.79 17.41 -1.79
CA SER A 142 -9.94 17.26 -0.61
C SER A 142 -9.51 18.61 -0.03
N THR A 143 -9.34 19.65 -0.86
CA THR A 143 -9.04 21.01 -0.37
C THR A 143 -10.16 21.64 0.46
N LYS A 144 -11.40 21.13 0.34
CA LYS A 144 -12.59 21.64 1.05
C LYS A 144 -12.85 20.98 2.41
N GLY A 145 -12.13 19.90 2.73
CA GLY A 145 -12.31 19.14 3.96
C GLY A 145 -13.45 18.13 3.87
N LEU A 146 -13.12 16.84 3.90
CA LEU A 146 -14.08 15.75 3.70
C LEU A 146 -14.23 14.91 4.96
N ASN A 147 -15.13 15.32 5.86
CA ASN A 147 -15.50 14.49 7.00
C ASN A 147 -16.49 13.37 6.61
N THR A 148 -17.40 13.61 5.67
CA THR A 148 -18.45 12.66 5.26
C THR A 148 -17.89 11.37 4.64
N LEU A 149 -16.77 11.45 3.92
CA LEU A 149 -16.15 10.27 3.31
C LEU A 149 -15.54 9.31 4.33
N LYS A 150 -15.32 9.73 5.59
CA LYS A 150 -14.64 8.89 6.61
C LYS A 150 -15.53 7.74 7.03
N VAL A 151 -16.81 8.04 7.20
CA VAL A 151 -17.84 7.07 7.59
C VAL A 151 -18.07 6.07 6.45
N ILE A 152 -18.21 6.59 5.22
CA ILE A 152 -18.40 5.77 4.02
C ILE A 152 -17.21 4.83 3.79
N GLY A 153 -15.98 5.32 3.96
CA GLY A 153 -14.78 4.50 3.86
C GLY A 153 -14.68 3.40 4.91
N GLY A 154 -15.08 3.68 6.16
CA GLY A 154 -15.12 2.67 7.23
C GLY A 154 -16.11 1.54 6.95
N LEU A 155 -17.30 1.88 6.44
CA LEU A 155 -18.30 0.89 6.01
C LEU A 155 -17.81 0.06 4.82
N ALA A 156 -17.25 0.71 3.79
CA ALA A 156 -16.71 0.01 2.62
C ALA A 156 -15.56 -0.93 2.98
N GLY A 157 -14.67 -0.53 3.90
CA GLY A 157 -13.59 -1.39 4.40
C GLY A 157 -14.12 -2.62 5.14
N THR A 158 -15.13 -2.44 5.99
CA THR A 158 -15.76 -3.55 6.73
C THR A 158 -16.49 -4.51 5.78
N ALA A 159 -17.23 -3.97 4.81
CA ALA A 159 -17.89 -4.77 3.79
C ALA A 159 -16.86 -5.52 2.91
N MET A 160 -15.73 -4.90 2.54
CA MET A 160 -14.64 -5.58 1.83
C MET A 160 -14.05 -6.75 2.61
N PHE A 161 -13.89 -6.61 3.93
CA PHE A 161 -13.44 -7.72 4.78
C PHE A 161 -14.43 -8.88 4.76
N VAL A 162 -15.73 -8.59 4.96
CA VAL A 162 -16.78 -9.61 4.91
C VAL A 162 -16.83 -10.29 3.55
N MET A 163 -16.75 -9.53 2.46
CA MET A 163 -16.72 -10.08 1.10
C MET A 163 -15.49 -10.97 0.88
N SER A 164 -14.32 -10.60 1.42
CA SER A 164 -13.10 -11.41 1.29
C SER A 164 -13.24 -12.76 2.01
N LEU A 165 -13.85 -12.79 3.21
CA LEU A 165 -14.14 -14.04 3.91
C LEU A 165 -15.22 -14.86 3.20
N LEU A 166 -16.28 -14.19 2.72
CA LEU A 166 -17.36 -14.83 1.97
C LEU A 166 -16.81 -15.53 0.72
N PHE A 167 -15.91 -14.88 -0.01
CA PHE A 167 -15.22 -15.47 -1.16
C PHE A 167 -14.53 -16.80 -0.79
N ILE A 168 -13.74 -16.80 0.29
CA ILE A 168 -13.01 -17.98 0.74
C ILE A 168 -13.99 -19.12 1.08
N VAL A 169 -15.01 -18.81 1.88
CA VAL A 169 -16.02 -19.80 2.31
C VAL A 169 -16.78 -20.36 1.12
N MET A 170 -17.20 -19.51 0.19
CA MET A 170 -17.94 -19.94 -1.00
C MET A 170 -17.08 -20.79 -1.93
N ALA A 171 -15.83 -20.39 -2.21
CA ALA A 171 -14.96 -21.16 -3.09
C ALA A 171 -14.64 -22.54 -2.49
N ILE A 172 -14.27 -22.60 -1.20
CA ILE A 172 -13.99 -23.87 -0.52
C ILE A 172 -15.26 -24.73 -0.40
N GLY A 173 -16.41 -24.09 -0.20
CA GLY A 173 -17.72 -24.75 -0.11
C GLY A 173 -18.29 -25.22 -1.46
N ALA A 174 -17.86 -24.64 -2.58
CA ALA A 174 -18.43 -24.88 -3.90
C ALA A 174 -18.47 -26.37 -4.29
N PRO A 175 -17.39 -27.18 -4.11
CA PRO A 175 -17.43 -28.61 -4.43
C PRO A 175 -18.45 -29.42 -3.64
N PHE A 176 -18.91 -28.94 -2.49
CA PHE A 176 -19.87 -29.64 -1.63
C PHE A 176 -21.33 -29.28 -1.93
N ILE A 177 -21.56 -28.22 -2.72
CA ILE A 177 -22.90 -27.64 -2.94
C ILE A 177 -23.25 -27.65 -4.43
N ALA A 178 -22.32 -27.21 -5.29
CA ALA A 178 -22.51 -27.12 -6.73
C ALA A 178 -22.03 -28.42 -7.41
N LYS A 179 -22.98 -29.23 -7.88
CA LYS A 179 -22.72 -30.57 -8.45
C LYS A 179 -21.87 -30.55 -9.73
N ASP A 180 -21.88 -29.43 -10.44
CA ASP A 180 -21.15 -29.16 -11.67
C ASP A 180 -19.81 -28.44 -11.43
N PHE A 181 -19.49 -28.15 -10.17
CA PHE A 181 -18.26 -27.42 -9.84
C PHE A 181 -17.04 -28.33 -9.96
N HIS A 182 -16.16 -27.97 -10.90
CA HIS A 182 -14.87 -28.62 -11.08
C HIS A 182 -13.75 -27.66 -10.67
N ILE A 183 -12.82 -28.15 -9.84
CA ILE A 183 -11.63 -27.39 -9.45
C ILE A 183 -10.82 -27.06 -10.72
N ALA A 184 -10.61 -25.78 -10.97
CA ALA A 184 -10.02 -25.29 -12.21
C ALA A 184 -8.50 -25.54 -12.33
N THR A 185 -7.75 -25.47 -11.23
CA THR A 185 -6.33 -25.83 -11.22
C THR A 185 -6.18 -27.35 -11.08
N PRO A 186 -5.48 -28.02 -12.02
CA PRO A 186 -5.23 -29.46 -11.94
C PRO A 186 -4.42 -29.86 -10.69
N ASP A 187 -4.65 -31.07 -10.19
CA ASP A 187 -3.83 -31.72 -9.16
C ASP A 187 -3.58 -30.89 -7.89
N MET A 188 -4.55 -30.09 -7.45
CA MET A 188 -4.44 -29.35 -6.17
C MET A 188 -4.33 -30.27 -4.93
N GLY A 189 -4.63 -31.56 -5.04
CA GLY A 189 -4.35 -32.54 -3.99
C GLY A 189 -2.87 -32.92 -3.86
N ASN A 190 -2.04 -32.59 -4.85
CA ASN A 190 -0.63 -32.96 -4.91
C ASN A 190 0.26 -31.82 -4.37
N THR A 191 1.13 -32.14 -3.42
CA THR A 191 2.07 -31.17 -2.82
C THR A 191 3.01 -30.54 -3.85
N LYS A 192 3.37 -31.27 -4.92
CA LYS A 192 4.24 -30.76 -6.00
C LYS A 192 3.64 -29.57 -6.74
N THR A 193 2.31 -29.49 -6.84
CA THR A 193 1.57 -28.40 -7.48
C THR A 193 1.84 -27.04 -6.81
N TYR A 194 2.22 -27.05 -5.54
CA TYR A 194 2.47 -25.84 -4.75
C TYR A 194 3.95 -25.43 -4.73
N ILE A 195 4.87 -26.20 -5.30
CA ILE A 195 6.30 -25.90 -5.24
C ILE A 195 6.66 -24.96 -6.40
N PRO A 196 7.05 -23.70 -6.14
CA PRO A 196 7.46 -22.80 -7.20
C PRO A 196 8.81 -23.21 -7.78
N LYS A 197 9.06 -22.83 -9.04
CA LYS A 197 10.41 -22.81 -9.59
C LYS A 197 11.14 -21.59 -9.04
N PHE A 198 12.15 -21.80 -8.20
CA PHE A 198 12.95 -20.73 -7.61
C PHE A 198 13.97 -20.14 -8.60
N ASP A 199 13.47 -19.63 -9.72
CA ASP A 199 14.26 -18.95 -10.74
C ASP A 199 14.24 -17.42 -10.54
N PHE A 200 14.96 -16.70 -11.40
CA PHE A 200 15.01 -15.25 -11.34
C PHE A 200 13.62 -14.61 -11.45
N SER A 201 12.74 -15.13 -12.31
CA SER A 201 11.37 -14.63 -12.50
C SER A 201 10.58 -14.70 -11.19
N TYR A 202 10.63 -15.84 -10.49
CA TYR A 202 10.03 -16.00 -9.17
C TYR A 202 10.50 -14.92 -8.19
N PHE A 203 11.81 -14.69 -8.09
CA PHE A 203 12.35 -13.69 -7.15
C PHE A 203 11.91 -12.26 -7.49
N THR A 204 11.68 -11.91 -8.77
CA THR A 204 11.14 -10.59 -9.16
C THR A 204 9.72 -10.32 -8.66
N THR A 205 8.93 -11.37 -8.41
CA THR A 205 7.55 -11.26 -7.95
C THR A 205 7.43 -11.06 -6.43
N ILE A 206 8.50 -11.29 -5.67
CA ILE A 206 8.54 -11.09 -4.20
C ILE A 206 8.16 -9.65 -3.82
N SER A 207 8.48 -8.67 -4.66
CA SER A 207 8.08 -7.27 -4.46
C SER A 207 6.57 -7.12 -4.26
N MET A 208 5.77 -7.85 -5.03
CA MET A 208 4.31 -7.80 -4.93
C MET A 208 3.79 -8.44 -3.65
N LEU A 209 4.42 -9.52 -3.18
CA LEU A 209 4.06 -10.15 -1.92
C LEU A 209 4.37 -9.23 -0.74
N VAL A 210 5.55 -8.60 -0.74
CA VAL A 210 5.96 -7.60 0.25
C VAL A 210 5.00 -6.41 0.25
N PHE A 211 4.61 -5.93 -0.93
CA PHE A 211 3.63 -4.86 -1.08
C PHE A 211 2.26 -5.22 -0.53
N ALA A 212 1.79 -6.44 -0.81
CA ALA A 212 0.47 -6.92 -0.42
C ALA A 212 0.30 -7.10 1.10
N VAL A 213 1.39 -7.31 1.85
CA VAL A 213 1.35 -7.39 3.33
C VAL A 213 1.90 -6.12 3.99
N GLY A 214 2.23 -5.12 3.18
CA GLY A 214 2.75 -3.85 3.63
C GLY A 214 1.68 -2.92 4.20
N GLY A 215 2.07 -2.06 5.13
CA GLY A 215 1.18 -1.05 5.74
C GLY A 215 0.77 -1.32 7.17
N ALA A 216 1.35 -2.33 7.84
CA ALA A 216 1.11 -2.60 9.25
C ALA A 216 1.43 -1.39 10.13
N GLU A 217 2.39 -0.55 9.73
CA GLU A 217 2.76 0.69 10.41
C GLU A 217 1.66 1.76 10.38
N LYS A 218 0.72 1.72 9.41
CA LYS A 218 -0.34 2.73 9.27
C LYS A 218 -1.26 2.81 10.49
N ILE A 219 -1.32 1.76 11.29
CA ILE A 219 -2.10 1.72 12.53
C ILE A 219 -1.44 2.51 13.67
N SER A 220 -0.20 2.98 13.51
CA SER A 220 0.54 3.70 14.54
C SER A 220 -0.20 4.91 15.15
N PRO A 221 -1.00 5.72 14.42
CA PRO A 221 -1.73 6.83 15.02
C PRO A 221 -2.85 6.40 15.99
N TYR A 222 -3.23 5.11 15.99
CA TYR A 222 -4.25 4.54 16.87
C TYR A 222 -3.66 3.91 18.14
N VAL A 223 -2.33 3.89 18.29
CA VAL A 223 -1.67 3.31 19.48
C VAL A 223 -2.13 4.03 20.75
N ASN A 224 -2.13 5.36 20.77
CA ASN A 224 -2.52 6.15 21.95
C ASN A 224 -4.01 5.98 22.34
N GLN A 225 -4.85 5.61 21.38
CA GLN A 225 -6.27 5.31 21.59
C GLN A 225 -6.49 3.89 22.11
N THR A 226 -5.46 3.04 22.12
CA THR A 226 -5.57 1.65 22.58
C THR A 226 -5.60 1.57 24.10
N LYS A 227 -6.44 0.70 24.66
CA LYS A 227 -6.44 0.42 26.10
C LYS A 227 -5.15 -0.32 26.47
N ASN A 228 -4.37 0.20 27.42
CA ASN A 228 -3.05 -0.34 27.78
C ASN A 228 -2.16 -0.56 26.54
N PRO A 229 -1.78 0.51 25.80
CA PRO A 229 -1.10 0.41 24.51
C PRO A 229 0.12 -0.50 24.52
N ALA A 230 0.87 -0.50 25.63
CA ALA A 230 2.06 -1.30 25.80
C ALA A 230 1.83 -2.84 25.69
N LYS A 231 0.63 -3.32 26.02
CA LYS A 231 0.27 -4.75 26.01
C LYS A 231 -0.72 -5.10 24.92
N GLU A 232 -1.75 -4.28 24.73
CA GLU A 232 -2.84 -4.60 23.80
C GLU A 232 -2.51 -4.28 22.35
N PHE A 233 -1.72 -3.25 22.08
CA PHE A 233 -1.34 -2.95 20.70
C PHE A 233 -0.50 -4.09 20.08
N PRO A 234 0.55 -4.62 20.74
CA PRO A 234 1.27 -5.79 20.25
C PRO A 234 0.35 -7.01 20.03
N ARG A 235 -0.58 -7.29 20.95
CA ARG A 235 -1.57 -8.38 20.79
C ARG A 235 -2.44 -8.20 19.54
N GLY A 236 -2.83 -6.96 19.25
CA GLY A 236 -3.52 -6.61 18.01
C GLY A 236 -2.67 -6.92 16.77
N MET A 237 -1.36 -6.63 16.81
CA MET A 237 -0.44 -6.95 15.71
C MET A 237 -0.24 -8.46 15.51
N PHE A 238 -0.24 -9.26 16.57
CA PHE A 238 -0.23 -10.73 16.46
C PHE A 238 -1.51 -11.25 15.78
N LEU A 239 -2.68 -10.75 16.19
CA LEU A 239 -3.94 -11.15 15.56
C LEU A 239 -4.02 -10.71 14.10
N LEU A 240 -3.57 -9.49 13.78
CA LEU A 240 -3.42 -9.01 12.41
C LEU A 240 -2.59 -10.00 11.57
N ALA A 241 -1.44 -10.43 12.09
CA ALA A 241 -0.55 -11.34 11.39
C ALA A 241 -1.24 -12.67 11.04
N GLY A 242 -1.97 -13.24 11.99
CA GLY A 242 -2.76 -14.46 11.79
C GLY A 242 -3.89 -14.28 10.78
N MET A 243 -4.67 -13.19 10.89
CA MET A 243 -5.78 -12.90 9.98
C MET A 243 -5.31 -12.77 8.52
N VAL A 244 -4.25 -11.99 8.30
CA VAL A 244 -3.65 -11.82 6.96
C VAL A 244 -3.12 -13.15 6.44
N GLY A 245 -2.44 -13.93 7.27
CA GLY A 245 -1.90 -15.23 6.86
C GLY A 245 -2.97 -16.22 6.41
N ILE A 246 -4.05 -16.35 7.19
CA ILE A 246 -5.19 -17.20 6.86
C ILE A 246 -5.85 -16.73 5.56
N CYS A 247 -6.13 -15.42 5.42
CA CYS A 247 -6.77 -14.90 4.23
C CYS A 247 -5.89 -15.03 2.98
N ALA A 248 -4.57 -14.88 3.12
CA ALA A 248 -3.62 -15.00 2.01
C ALA A 248 -3.56 -16.43 1.48
N VAL A 249 -3.39 -17.40 2.37
CA VAL A 249 -3.27 -18.82 2.02
C VAL A 249 -4.59 -19.35 1.50
N LEU A 250 -5.67 -19.20 2.28
CA LEU A 250 -6.98 -19.74 1.88
C LEU A 250 -7.57 -18.99 0.68
N GLY A 251 -7.35 -17.68 0.58
CA GLY A 251 -7.75 -16.91 -0.59
C GLY A 251 -7.04 -17.38 -1.86
N SER A 252 -5.75 -17.71 -1.78
CA SER A 252 -5.01 -18.19 -2.95
C SER A 252 -5.41 -19.60 -3.36
N ILE A 253 -5.71 -20.47 -2.39
CA ILE A 253 -6.31 -21.79 -2.65
C ILE A 253 -7.67 -21.61 -3.33
N ALA A 254 -8.53 -20.74 -2.78
CA ALA A 254 -9.83 -20.41 -3.36
C ALA A 254 -9.70 -19.91 -4.80
N MET A 255 -8.73 -19.04 -5.10
CA MET A 255 -8.44 -18.61 -6.48
C MET A 255 -8.04 -19.79 -7.39
N GLY A 256 -7.22 -20.73 -6.91
CA GLY A 256 -6.86 -21.94 -7.65
C GLY A 256 -8.04 -22.86 -7.95
N MET A 257 -9.07 -22.84 -7.11
CA MET A 257 -10.29 -23.62 -7.35
C MET A 257 -11.13 -23.06 -8.49
N ILE A 258 -11.09 -21.75 -8.74
CA ILE A 258 -11.93 -21.09 -9.75
C ILE A 258 -11.15 -20.68 -11.02
N PHE A 259 -9.84 -20.48 -10.94
CA PHE A 259 -8.98 -20.13 -12.07
C PHE A 259 -7.89 -21.18 -12.24
N SER A 260 -7.68 -21.61 -13.47
CA SER A 260 -6.63 -22.59 -13.79
C SER A 260 -5.26 -21.93 -13.78
N SER A 261 -4.38 -22.40 -12.90
CA SER A 261 -3.01 -21.87 -12.78
C SER A 261 -2.17 -22.05 -14.05
N GLY A 262 -2.52 -23.02 -14.92
CA GLY A 262 -1.83 -23.26 -16.19
C GLY A 262 -2.28 -22.36 -17.34
N ASN A 263 -3.42 -21.66 -17.19
CA ASN A 263 -3.98 -20.79 -18.22
C ASN A 263 -4.69 -19.59 -17.57
N LEU A 264 -3.91 -18.68 -17.00
CA LEU A 264 -4.42 -17.51 -16.31
C LEU A 264 -4.90 -16.45 -17.31
N PRO A 265 -6.09 -15.84 -17.11
CA PRO A 265 -6.55 -14.72 -17.94
C PRO A 265 -5.57 -13.54 -17.91
N ASN A 266 -5.30 -12.93 -19.06
CA ASN A 266 -4.37 -11.81 -19.18
C ASN A 266 -4.80 -10.57 -18.39
N ASP A 267 -6.10 -10.41 -18.16
CA ASP A 267 -6.73 -9.30 -17.42
C ASP A 267 -7.02 -9.66 -15.95
N LEU A 268 -6.54 -10.80 -15.44
CA LEU A 268 -6.89 -11.30 -14.10
C LEU A 268 -6.56 -10.30 -12.98
N MET A 269 -5.50 -9.50 -13.11
CA MET A 269 -5.17 -8.45 -12.14
C MET A 269 -6.21 -7.32 -12.09
N ALA A 270 -6.84 -7.01 -13.22
CA ALA A 270 -7.88 -5.98 -13.30
C ALA A 270 -9.26 -6.54 -12.92
N ASN A 271 -9.57 -7.73 -13.41
CA ASN A 271 -10.93 -8.28 -13.44
C ASN A 271 -11.15 -9.46 -12.49
N GLY A 272 -10.09 -10.11 -12.00
CA GLY A 272 -10.16 -11.42 -11.35
C GLY A 272 -11.02 -11.46 -10.09
N ALA A 273 -11.01 -10.42 -9.27
CA ALA A 273 -11.86 -10.37 -8.08
C ALA A 273 -13.36 -10.33 -8.44
N TYR A 274 -13.73 -9.55 -9.45
CA TYR A 274 -15.11 -9.43 -9.90
C TYR A 274 -15.59 -10.71 -10.58
N ALA A 275 -14.75 -11.25 -11.48
CA ALA A 275 -14.98 -12.52 -12.14
C ALA A 275 -15.12 -13.67 -11.13
N ALA A 276 -14.32 -13.69 -10.06
CA ALA A 276 -14.45 -14.67 -8.99
C ALA A 276 -15.84 -14.67 -8.34
N PHE A 277 -16.35 -13.49 -7.96
CA PHE A 277 -17.71 -13.38 -7.40
C PHE A 277 -18.80 -13.67 -8.42
N GLN A 278 -18.57 -13.40 -9.70
CA GLN A 278 -19.51 -13.77 -10.77
C GLN A 278 -19.59 -15.29 -10.96
N ILE A 279 -18.44 -15.96 -11.07
CA ILE A 279 -18.35 -17.43 -11.20
C ILE A 279 -19.01 -18.12 -10.00
N LEU A 280 -18.64 -17.72 -8.79
CA LEU A 280 -19.24 -18.28 -7.57
C LEU A 280 -20.73 -17.95 -7.47
N GLY A 281 -21.13 -16.74 -7.85
CA GLY A 281 -22.54 -16.36 -7.87
C GLY A 281 -23.38 -17.23 -8.81
N GLN A 282 -22.84 -17.61 -9.97
CA GLN A 282 -23.48 -18.52 -10.91
C GLN A 282 -23.62 -19.93 -10.34
N HIS A 283 -22.55 -20.52 -9.79
CA HIS A 283 -22.61 -21.86 -9.20
C HIS A 283 -23.52 -21.96 -7.97
N PHE A 284 -23.65 -20.88 -7.19
CA PHE A 284 -24.54 -20.83 -6.02
C PHE A 284 -25.97 -20.34 -6.34
N GLY A 285 -26.29 -20.13 -7.62
CA GLY A 285 -27.65 -19.76 -8.06
C GLY A 285 -28.07 -18.32 -7.75
N VAL A 286 -27.13 -17.43 -7.39
CA VAL A 286 -27.38 -16.00 -7.11
C VAL A 286 -26.96 -15.08 -8.27
N GLY A 287 -26.51 -15.65 -9.39
CA GLY A 287 -26.14 -14.93 -10.61
C GLY A 287 -25.12 -13.83 -10.36
N ASN A 288 -25.35 -12.63 -10.91
CA ASN A 288 -24.44 -11.49 -10.81
C ASN A 288 -24.55 -10.71 -9.49
N PHE A 289 -25.41 -11.10 -8.56
CA PHE A 289 -25.68 -10.33 -7.33
C PHE A 289 -24.41 -10.06 -6.51
N LEU A 290 -23.63 -11.11 -6.22
CA LEU A 290 -22.41 -10.98 -5.43
C LEU A 290 -21.33 -10.15 -6.12
N MET A 291 -21.22 -10.29 -7.45
CA MET A 291 -20.32 -9.47 -8.26
C MET A 291 -20.69 -8.00 -8.15
N ILE A 292 -21.97 -7.64 -8.28
CA ILE A 292 -22.45 -6.25 -8.19
C ILE A 292 -22.19 -5.68 -6.79
N VAL A 293 -22.49 -6.45 -5.73
CA VAL A 293 -22.21 -6.05 -4.34
C VAL A 293 -20.72 -5.81 -4.13
N TYR A 294 -19.87 -6.70 -4.62
CA TYR A 294 -18.42 -6.53 -4.56
C TYR A 294 -17.98 -5.28 -5.34
N ALA A 295 -18.51 -5.09 -6.54
CA ALA A 295 -18.12 -3.99 -7.41
C ALA A 295 -18.47 -2.62 -6.82
N LEU A 296 -19.69 -2.46 -6.29
CA LEU A 296 -20.11 -1.26 -5.58
C LEU A 296 -19.26 -1.02 -4.34
N THR A 297 -19.08 -2.06 -3.52
CA THR A 297 -18.30 -1.95 -2.29
C THR A 297 -16.84 -1.56 -2.59
N ASN A 298 -16.23 -2.16 -3.62
CA ASN A 298 -14.86 -1.86 -4.00
C ASN A 298 -14.78 -0.45 -4.60
N GLY A 299 -15.70 -0.06 -5.49
CA GLY A 299 -15.75 1.28 -6.07
C GLY A 299 -15.84 2.38 -5.00
N VAL A 300 -16.76 2.22 -4.04
CA VAL A 300 -16.88 3.13 -2.88
C VAL A 300 -15.62 3.09 -2.01
N GLY A 301 -15.03 1.92 -1.80
CA GLY A 301 -13.78 1.75 -1.09
C GLY A 301 -12.60 2.49 -1.74
N GLN A 302 -12.46 2.42 -3.07
CA GLN A 302 -11.42 3.13 -3.82
C GLN A 302 -11.64 4.65 -3.78
N ILE A 303 -12.89 5.12 -3.89
CA ILE A 303 -13.27 6.53 -3.73
C ILE A 303 -12.84 7.05 -2.35
N ALA A 304 -13.21 6.34 -1.29
CA ALA A 304 -12.86 6.73 0.07
C ALA A 304 -11.34 6.70 0.27
N ALA A 305 -10.67 5.64 -0.19
CA ALA A 305 -9.23 5.50 -0.11
C ALA A 305 -8.50 6.65 -0.83
N LEU A 306 -8.95 7.05 -2.02
CA LEU A 306 -8.40 8.17 -2.78
C LEU A 306 -8.55 9.48 -2.00
N ALA A 307 -9.74 9.80 -1.52
CA ALA A 307 -10.00 11.02 -0.76
C ALA A 307 -9.13 11.12 0.52
N PHE A 308 -8.98 10.04 1.29
CA PHE A 308 -8.12 10.05 2.48
C PHE A 308 -6.63 10.13 2.18
N SER A 309 -6.23 9.46 1.12
CA SER A 309 -4.83 9.33 0.72
C SER A 309 -4.23 10.62 0.22
N ILE A 310 -5.04 11.59 -0.21
CA ILE A 310 -4.57 12.90 -0.65
C ILE A 310 -4.18 13.75 0.57
N ASP A 311 -5.09 13.92 1.53
CA ASP A 311 -4.91 14.89 2.61
C ASP A 311 -4.01 14.36 3.74
N ALA A 312 -4.20 13.12 4.20
CA ALA A 312 -3.57 12.64 5.43
C ALA A 312 -2.03 12.54 5.33
N PRO A 313 -1.42 11.92 4.30
CA PRO A 313 0.04 11.87 4.18
C PRO A 313 0.66 13.25 3.97
N LEU A 314 -0.02 14.14 3.22
CA LEU A 314 0.45 15.50 2.98
C LEU A 314 0.50 16.32 4.28
N ARG A 315 -0.52 16.18 5.14
CA ARG A 315 -0.53 16.82 6.46
C ARG A 315 0.57 16.29 7.36
N ILE A 316 0.81 14.97 7.37
CA ILE A 316 1.91 14.38 8.14
C ILE A 316 3.25 14.94 7.71
N LEU A 317 3.45 15.17 6.40
CA LEU A 317 4.68 15.76 5.87
C LEU A 317 4.84 17.24 6.24
N LEU A 318 3.76 18.05 6.15
CA LEU A 318 3.86 19.51 6.11
C LEU A 318 3.28 20.26 7.31
N ALA A 319 2.42 19.66 8.13
CA ALA A 319 1.68 20.38 9.18
C ALA A 319 2.61 20.96 10.25
N ASP A 320 3.59 20.15 10.68
CA ASP A 320 4.60 20.45 11.69
C ASP A 320 6.03 20.33 11.09
N ALA A 321 6.15 20.58 9.79
CA ALA A 321 7.43 20.48 9.09
C ALA A 321 8.45 21.50 9.63
N ASP A 322 9.63 21.00 10.00
CA ASP A 322 10.74 21.82 10.45
C ASP A 322 11.17 22.78 9.32
N PRO A 323 11.21 24.11 9.58
CA PRO A 323 11.62 25.13 8.61
C PRO A 323 13.02 24.90 8.02
N GLU A 324 13.89 24.16 8.69
CA GLU A 324 15.24 23.84 8.19
C GLU A 324 15.21 22.89 6.98
N PHE A 325 14.18 22.03 6.89
CA PHE A 325 14.09 21.00 5.85
C PHE A 325 12.99 21.28 4.81
N VAL A 326 11.98 22.09 5.14
CA VAL A 326 10.86 22.37 4.25
C VAL A 326 10.73 23.88 3.97
N PRO A 327 10.80 24.32 2.70
CA PRO A 327 10.77 25.73 2.35
C PRO A 327 9.42 26.39 2.70
N ALA A 328 9.45 27.69 2.99
CA ALA A 328 8.31 28.46 3.45
C ALA A 328 7.15 28.44 2.44
N TRP A 329 7.46 28.47 1.14
CA TRP A 329 6.43 28.40 0.11
C TRP A 329 5.63 27.09 0.17
N LEU A 330 6.26 25.94 0.44
CA LEU A 330 5.57 24.65 0.48
C LEU A 330 4.70 24.50 1.74
N ARG A 331 5.08 25.17 2.84
CA ARG A 331 4.32 25.22 4.10
C ARG A 331 3.15 26.21 4.08
N LYS A 332 2.97 26.99 3.00
CA LYS A 332 1.94 28.03 2.91
C LYS A 332 0.52 27.45 3.05
N LYS A 333 -0.22 27.96 4.03
CA LYS A 333 -1.62 27.61 4.29
C LYS A 333 -2.55 28.71 3.77
N THR A 334 -3.76 28.34 3.34
CA THR A 334 -4.84 29.29 3.08
C THR A 334 -5.46 29.79 4.38
N ASN A 335 -6.37 30.77 4.33
CA ASN A 335 -7.10 31.26 5.50
C ASN A 335 -7.90 30.16 6.22
N LYS A 336 -8.23 29.06 5.52
CA LYS A 336 -8.92 27.88 6.08
C LYS A 336 -7.96 26.81 6.61
N GLY A 337 -6.65 27.08 6.65
CA GLY A 337 -5.62 26.15 7.09
C GLY A 337 -5.17 25.11 6.05
N THR A 338 -5.68 25.16 4.82
CA THR A 338 -5.36 24.19 3.75
C THR A 338 -3.97 24.44 3.16
N LEU A 339 -3.14 23.39 3.02
CA LEU A 339 -1.78 23.43 2.47
C LEU A 339 -1.75 23.63 0.94
N LYS A 340 -2.11 24.83 0.45
CA LYS A 340 -2.31 25.12 -0.99
C LYS A 340 -1.23 24.54 -1.89
N ASN A 341 0.03 24.85 -1.60
CA ASN A 341 1.16 24.46 -2.45
C ASN A 341 1.49 22.96 -2.34
N GLY A 342 1.24 22.34 -1.18
CA GLY A 342 1.35 20.89 -1.03
C GLY A 342 0.32 20.13 -1.88
N TYR A 343 -0.92 20.63 -1.94
CA TYR A 343 -1.95 20.10 -2.82
C TYR A 343 -1.60 20.27 -4.29
N THR A 344 -1.07 21.45 -4.69
CA THR A 344 -0.59 21.68 -6.05
C THR A 344 0.55 20.74 -6.43
N LEU A 345 1.55 20.55 -5.56
CA LEU A 345 2.64 19.62 -5.80
C LEU A 345 2.14 18.17 -5.95
N THR A 346 1.22 17.74 -5.07
CA THR A 346 0.55 16.44 -5.18
C THR A 346 -0.16 16.30 -6.52
N GLY A 347 -0.89 17.34 -6.93
CA GLY A 347 -1.58 17.39 -8.22
C GLY A 347 -0.64 17.20 -9.40
N ILE A 348 0.47 17.92 -9.43
CA ILE A 348 1.47 17.84 -10.51
C ILE A 348 2.08 16.45 -10.58
N LEU A 349 2.58 15.93 -9.44
CA LEU A 349 3.29 14.64 -9.42
C LEU A 349 2.36 13.48 -9.80
N VAL A 350 1.13 13.46 -9.28
CA VAL A 350 0.16 12.39 -9.62
C VAL A 350 -0.28 12.50 -11.08
N SER A 351 -0.52 13.71 -11.59
CA SER A 351 -0.91 13.90 -13.00
C SER A 351 0.17 13.41 -13.96
N ILE A 352 1.46 13.65 -13.65
CA ILE A 352 2.58 13.11 -14.42
C ILE A 352 2.51 11.57 -14.45
N ILE A 353 2.32 10.91 -13.30
CA ILE A 353 2.25 9.44 -13.26
C ILE A 353 1.01 8.90 -14.00
N ILE A 354 -0.14 9.58 -13.94
CA ILE A 354 -1.36 9.20 -14.68
C ILE A 354 -1.14 9.29 -16.20
N LEU A 355 -0.41 10.30 -16.68
CA LEU A 355 -0.19 10.55 -18.10
C LEU A 355 1.02 9.82 -18.68
N LEU A 356 2.00 9.45 -17.84
CA LEU A 356 3.22 8.74 -18.24
C LEU A 356 2.98 7.48 -19.11
N PRO A 357 1.97 6.63 -18.82
CA PRO A 357 1.59 5.51 -19.69
C PRO A 357 1.37 5.84 -21.17
N LEU A 358 0.94 7.08 -21.49
CA LEU A 358 0.71 7.50 -22.89
C LEU A 358 1.98 7.46 -23.74
N LEU A 359 3.15 7.34 -23.12
CA LEU A 359 4.45 7.29 -23.78
C LEU A 359 4.92 5.87 -24.13
N GLY A 360 4.26 4.81 -23.65
CA GLY A 360 4.78 3.45 -23.87
C GLY A 360 3.97 2.27 -23.33
N ILE A 361 2.75 2.49 -22.84
CA ILE A 361 1.84 1.42 -22.40
C ILE A 361 0.70 1.29 -23.41
N GLY A 362 0.45 0.07 -23.90
CA GLY A 362 -0.45 -0.16 -25.03
C GLY A 362 -1.93 -0.15 -24.66
N ASP A 363 -2.27 -0.67 -23.48
CA ASP A 363 -3.67 -0.84 -23.07
C ASP A 363 -3.88 -0.74 -21.55
N MET A 364 -5.15 -0.81 -21.14
CA MET A 364 -5.56 -0.69 -19.73
C MET A 364 -5.12 -1.87 -18.86
N ASN A 365 -4.99 -3.08 -19.42
CA ASN A 365 -4.51 -4.24 -18.66
C ASN A 365 -3.03 -4.10 -18.35
N GLU A 366 -2.23 -3.70 -19.34
CA GLU A 366 -0.82 -3.37 -19.16
C GLU A 366 -0.65 -2.22 -18.15
N LEU A 367 -1.51 -1.21 -18.21
CA LEU A 367 -1.52 -0.11 -17.24
C LEU A 367 -1.76 -0.61 -15.81
N VAL A 368 -2.75 -1.48 -15.59
CA VAL A 368 -3.04 -2.07 -14.27
C VAL A 368 -1.85 -2.87 -13.77
N LYS A 369 -1.24 -3.70 -14.63
CA LYS A 369 -0.05 -4.49 -14.31
C LYS A 369 1.12 -3.58 -13.93
N TRP A 370 1.42 -2.59 -14.77
CA TRP A 370 2.52 -1.65 -14.56
C TRP A 370 2.35 -0.83 -13.29
N LEU A 371 1.21 -0.17 -13.06
CA LEU A 371 1.00 0.61 -11.84
C LEU A 371 1.03 -0.27 -10.59
N THR A 372 0.53 -1.50 -10.65
CA THR A 372 0.62 -2.43 -9.53
C THR A 372 2.07 -2.83 -9.26
N ASN A 373 2.85 -3.12 -10.30
CA ASN A 373 4.26 -3.44 -10.16
C ASN A 373 5.08 -2.24 -9.66
N LEU A 374 4.85 -1.04 -10.19
CA LEU A 374 5.49 0.19 -9.75
C LEU A 374 5.20 0.45 -8.26
N ASN A 375 3.94 0.29 -7.84
CA ASN A 375 3.59 0.37 -6.42
C ASN A 375 4.32 -0.69 -5.59
N SER A 376 4.51 -1.90 -6.13
CA SER A 376 5.25 -2.96 -5.44
C SER A 376 6.74 -2.65 -5.21
N VAL A 377 7.30 -1.77 -6.03
CA VAL A 377 8.68 -1.28 -5.90
C VAL A 377 8.74 -0.10 -4.93
N VAL A 378 7.86 0.88 -5.14
CA VAL A 378 7.98 2.21 -4.55
C VAL A 378 7.40 2.23 -3.13
N MET A 379 6.24 1.62 -2.89
CA MET A 379 5.57 1.66 -1.58
C MET A 379 6.40 1.01 -0.46
N PRO A 380 7.06 -0.15 -0.66
CA PRO A 380 7.83 -0.76 0.40
C PRO A 380 9.08 0.02 0.83
N MET A 381 9.53 1.01 0.05
CA MET A 381 10.65 1.86 0.43
C MET A 381 10.41 2.60 1.74
N ARG A 382 9.15 2.89 2.11
CA ARG A 382 8.85 3.49 3.42
C ARG A 382 9.02 2.51 4.59
N TYR A 383 8.97 1.20 4.35
CA TYR A 383 9.18 0.18 5.38
C TYR A 383 10.64 0.12 5.82
N LEU A 384 11.57 0.50 4.94
CA LEU A 384 12.99 0.64 5.28
C LEU A 384 13.19 1.57 6.49
N TRP A 385 12.39 2.65 6.59
CA TRP A 385 12.42 3.56 7.74
C TRP A 385 11.87 2.94 9.03
N VAL A 386 10.90 2.01 8.93
CA VAL A 386 10.40 1.23 10.08
C VAL A 386 11.52 0.35 10.62
N PHE A 387 12.18 -0.40 9.75
CA PHE A 387 13.28 -1.30 10.16
C PHE A 387 14.50 -0.51 10.64
N PHE A 388 14.81 0.63 10.03
CA PHE A 388 15.83 1.55 10.51
C PHE A 388 15.53 2.04 11.93
N ALA A 389 14.31 2.53 12.19
CA ALA A 389 13.90 2.97 13.52
C ALA A 389 13.98 1.84 14.55
N PHE A 390 13.64 0.61 14.15
CA PHE A 390 13.76 -0.57 15.01
C PHE A 390 15.22 -0.90 15.37
N ILE A 391 16.13 -0.88 14.39
CA ILE A 391 17.57 -1.08 14.62
C ILE A 391 18.10 0.00 15.58
N MET A 392 17.72 1.26 15.36
CA MET A 392 18.15 2.38 16.19
C MET A 392 17.58 2.32 17.61
N LEU A 393 16.32 1.94 17.78
CA LEU A 393 15.71 1.66 19.09
C LEU A 393 16.52 0.60 19.85
N ASN A 394 16.87 -0.50 19.17
CA ASN A 394 17.65 -1.59 19.79
C ASN A 394 19.12 -1.20 20.04
N ARG A 395 19.67 -0.24 19.30
CA ARG A 395 20.98 0.35 19.60
C ARG A 395 20.92 1.20 20.87
N ALA A 396 19.84 1.96 21.06
CA ALA A 396 19.61 2.90 22.14
C ALA A 396 18.80 2.34 23.33
N VAL A 397 18.82 1.03 23.58
CA VAL A 397 18.03 0.35 24.65
C VAL A 397 18.25 0.91 26.06
N LYS A 398 19.38 1.59 26.32
CA LYS A 398 19.62 2.26 27.61
C LYS A 398 18.76 3.52 27.81
N HIS A 399 18.31 4.15 26.73
CA HIS A 399 17.53 5.39 26.75
C HIS A 399 16.01 5.16 26.59
N PHE A 400 15.60 4.02 26.05
CA PHE A 400 14.19 3.68 25.82
C PHE A 400 13.79 2.39 26.57
N GLN A 401 12.74 2.47 27.38
CA GLN A 401 12.14 1.32 28.05
C GLN A 401 10.92 0.82 27.27
N SER A 402 11.11 -0.24 26.49
CA SER A 402 10.02 -0.96 25.83
C SER A 402 9.46 -2.05 26.75
N GLU A 403 8.20 -1.92 27.16
CA GLU A 403 7.52 -2.95 27.96
C GLU A 403 7.26 -4.23 27.12
N TYR A 404 6.83 -4.06 25.88
CA TYR A 404 6.81 -5.14 24.90
C TYR A 404 8.11 -5.13 24.07
N LYS A 405 8.77 -6.29 23.99
CA LYS A 405 9.94 -6.52 23.14
C LYS A 405 9.65 -7.72 22.25
N PHE A 406 9.75 -7.54 20.94
CA PHE A 406 9.65 -8.63 19.98
C PHE A 406 10.73 -9.68 20.26
N ILE A 407 11.98 -9.23 20.39
CA ILE A 407 13.13 -10.07 20.75
C ILE A 407 13.84 -9.43 21.95
N LYS A 408 13.99 -10.19 23.04
CA LYS A 408 14.64 -9.69 24.27
C LYS A 408 16.13 -9.46 24.09
N GLN A 409 16.81 -10.31 23.32
CA GLN A 409 18.24 -10.21 23.08
C GLN A 409 18.57 -9.16 22.01
N LYS A 410 19.29 -8.10 22.40
CA LYS A 410 19.65 -6.97 21.52
C LYS A 410 20.27 -7.39 20.18
N ARG A 411 21.21 -8.34 20.18
CA ARG A 411 21.87 -8.79 18.94
C ARG A 411 20.88 -9.42 17.96
N LEU A 412 20.04 -10.34 18.44
CA LEU A 412 19.02 -10.99 17.63
C LEU A 412 17.96 -9.99 17.14
N ALA A 413 17.57 -9.01 17.96
CA ALA A 413 16.68 -7.93 17.54
C ALA A 413 17.28 -7.09 16.40
N MET A 414 18.56 -6.72 16.50
CA MET A 414 19.26 -6.00 15.42
C MET A 414 19.36 -6.84 14.14
N ILE A 415 19.64 -8.15 14.25
CA ILE A 415 19.67 -9.07 13.10
C ILE A 415 18.30 -9.16 12.43
N ALA A 416 17.22 -9.31 13.20
CA ALA A 416 15.87 -9.37 12.65
C ALA A 416 15.48 -8.05 11.95
N GLY A 417 15.86 -6.91 12.51
CA GLY A 417 15.68 -5.60 11.87
C GLY A 417 16.47 -5.47 10.57
N ALA A 418 17.75 -5.86 10.59
CA ALA A 418 18.62 -5.82 9.42
C ALA A 418 18.14 -6.79 8.32
N TRP A 419 17.68 -7.97 8.70
CA TRP A 419 17.07 -8.94 7.79
C TRP A 419 15.86 -8.33 7.08
N CYS A 420 14.89 -7.79 7.83
CA CYS A 420 13.70 -7.19 7.22
C CYS A 420 14.06 -6.00 6.33
N PHE A 421 15.03 -5.16 6.74
CA PHE A 421 15.52 -4.05 5.93
C PHE A 421 16.11 -4.55 4.59
N LEU A 422 17.03 -5.51 4.64
CA LEU A 422 17.68 -6.05 3.45
C LEU A 422 16.69 -6.81 2.56
N PHE A 423 15.79 -7.58 3.16
CA PHE A 423 14.73 -8.30 2.44
C PHE A 423 13.84 -7.34 1.66
N THR A 424 13.37 -6.26 2.29
CA THR A 424 12.59 -5.21 1.60
C THR A 424 13.40 -4.55 0.50
N LEU A 425 14.66 -4.19 0.77
CA LEU A 425 15.51 -3.53 -0.22
C LEU A 425 15.71 -4.41 -1.46
N ILE A 426 16.06 -5.69 -1.25
CA ILE A 426 16.24 -6.67 -2.32
C ILE A 426 14.92 -6.87 -3.08
N ALA A 427 13.79 -7.00 -2.37
CA ALA A 427 12.48 -7.12 -3.00
C ALA A 427 12.14 -5.89 -3.86
N CYS A 428 12.41 -4.66 -3.40
CA CYS A 428 12.23 -3.44 -4.19
C CYS A 428 13.10 -3.46 -5.46
N VAL A 429 14.37 -3.82 -5.34
CA VAL A 429 15.32 -3.87 -6.47
C VAL A 429 14.91 -4.92 -7.50
N LEU A 430 14.64 -6.15 -7.06
CA LEU A 430 14.15 -7.22 -7.95
C LEU A 430 12.78 -6.88 -8.55
N GLY A 431 11.96 -6.15 -7.80
CA GLY A 431 10.66 -5.64 -8.25
C GLY A 431 10.76 -4.69 -9.45
N MET A 432 11.91 -4.04 -9.65
CA MET A 432 12.10 -3.11 -10.77
C MET A 432 12.05 -3.81 -12.12
N VAL A 433 12.41 -5.09 -12.16
CA VAL A 433 12.32 -5.92 -13.37
C VAL A 433 10.84 -6.06 -13.78
N PRO A 434 10.49 -5.71 -15.03
CA PRO A 434 9.14 -5.91 -15.55
C PRO A 434 8.73 -7.38 -15.51
N LYS A 435 7.44 -7.62 -15.25
CA LYS A 435 6.81 -8.95 -15.27
C LYS A 435 6.19 -9.27 -16.63
N LEU A 436 6.55 -8.49 -17.64
CA LEU A 436 6.15 -8.68 -19.03
C LEU A 436 7.18 -9.57 -19.72
N ASP A 437 6.74 -10.40 -20.66
CA ASP A 437 7.66 -11.12 -21.52
C ASP A 437 8.38 -10.14 -22.46
N TYR A 438 9.71 -10.13 -22.38
CA TYR A 438 10.55 -9.30 -23.22
C TYR A 438 10.37 -9.61 -24.71
N ALA A 439 10.22 -10.90 -25.07
CA ALA A 439 10.08 -11.30 -26.47
C ALA A 439 8.75 -10.84 -27.07
N ALA A 440 7.69 -10.76 -26.26
CA ALA A 440 6.37 -10.33 -26.69
C ALA A 440 6.31 -8.82 -27.00
N ASN A 441 6.94 -7.98 -26.16
CA ASN A 441 6.92 -6.53 -26.35
C ASN A 441 8.16 -5.83 -25.77
N PRO A 442 9.28 -5.78 -26.52
CA PRO A 442 10.54 -5.21 -26.04
C PRO A 442 10.46 -3.72 -25.66
N SER A 443 9.67 -2.93 -26.39
CA SER A 443 9.56 -1.48 -26.14
C SER A 443 8.84 -1.19 -24.83
N ALA A 444 7.69 -1.86 -24.59
CA ALA A 444 6.98 -1.76 -23.32
C ALA A 444 7.83 -2.30 -22.17
N TRP A 445 8.59 -3.37 -22.38
CA TRP A 445 9.49 -3.91 -21.36
C TRP A 445 10.54 -2.89 -20.91
N TRP A 446 11.26 -2.26 -21.85
CA TRP A 446 12.25 -1.23 -21.54
C TRP A 446 11.62 0.01 -20.89
N PHE A 447 10.44 0.42 -21.36
CA PHE A 447 9.69 1.51 -20.75
C PHE A 447 9.33 1.22 -19.29
N GLN A 448 8.82 0.01 -19.01
CA GLN A 448 8.49 -0.41 -17.66
C GLN A 448 9.74 -0.48 -16.77
N LEU A 449 10.85 -1.03 -17.28
CA LEU A 449 12.10 -1.10 -16.50
C LEU A 449 12.61 0.30 -16.17
N ALA A 450 12.68 1.18 -17.17
CA ALA A 450 13.13 2.56 -16.99
C ALA A 450 12.24 3.33 -16.02
N SER A 451 10.92 3.24 -16.14
CA SER A 451 10.00 3.90 -15.21
C SER A 451 10.08 3.32 -13.79
N ASN A 452 10.17 2.00 -13.62
CA ASN A 452 10.31 1.37 -12.31
C ASN A 452 11.60 1.78 -11.58
N ILE A 453 12.67 2.13 -12.32
CA ILE A 453 13.93 2.62 -11.75
C ILE A 453 13.88 4.15 -11.54
N LEU A 454 13.54 4.90 -12.59
CA LEU A 454 13.62 6.35 -12.59
C LEU A 454 12.57 6.99 -11.68
N THR A 455 11.35 6.46 -11.63
CA THR A 455 10.28 7.03 -10.79
C THR A 455 10.70 7.09 -9.31
N PRO A 456 11.08 5.99 -8.61
CA PRO A 456 11.50 6.09 -7.22
C PRO A 456 12.73 6.99 -7.03
N ILE A 457 13.71 6.95 -7.93
CA ILE A 457 14.91 7.79 -7.85
C ILE A 457 14.53 9.27 -7.91
N ILE A 458 13.76 9.67 -8.90
CA ILE A 458 13.31 11.07 -9.08
C ILE A 458 12.49 11.51 -7.86
N LEU A 459 11.54 10.70 -7.41
CA LEU A 459 10.69 11.01 -6.26
C LEU A 459 11.49 11.19 -4.96
N ILE A 460 12.52 10.36 -4.72
CA ILE A 460 13.40 10.49 -3.55
C ILE A 460 14.30 11.73 -3.69
N LEU A 461 14.91 11.94 -4.86
CA LEU A 461 15.82 13.07 -5.12
C LEU A 461 15.11 14.42 -4.97
N LEU A 462 13.85 14.53 -5.37
CA LEU A 462 13.05 15.74 -5.17
C LEU A 462 13.01 16.17 -3.69
N GLY A 463 12.98 15.22 -2.75
CA GLY A 463 13.02 15.50 -1.31
C GLY A 463 14.38 15.96 -0.82
N MET A 464 15.46 15.58 -1.50
CA MET A 464 16.80 16.05 -1.16
C MET A 464 17.02 17.52 -1.55
N LEU A 465 16.28 18.03 -2.54
CA LEU A 465 16.36 19.41 -2.99
C LEU A 465 15.68 20.40 -2.01
N LEU A 466 14.62 19.99 -1.31
CA LEU A 466 13.84 20.89 -0.46
C LEU A 466 14.63 21.48 0.73
N PRO A 467 15.45 20.71 1.48
CA PRO A 467 16.29 21.28 2.54
C PRO A 467 17.29 22.31 2.04
N PHE A 468 17.80 22.13 0.81
CA PHE A 468 18.72 23.09 0.21
C PHE A 468 18.03 24.43 -0.09
N ILE A 469 16.80 24.38 -0.62
CA ILE A 469 15.97 25.56 -0.86
C ILE A 469 15.60 26.23 0.47
N ALA A 470 15.17 25.45 1.47
CA ALA A 470 14.81 25.95 2.79
C ALA A 470 15.96 26.69 3.48
N ARG A 471 17.18 26.11 3.48
CA ARG A 471 18.37 26.76 4.03
C ARG A 471 18.76 28.03 3.27
N ARG A 472 18.55 28.08 1.94
CA ARG A 472 18.78 29.29 1.14
C ARG A 472 17.78 30.41 1.50
N GLU A 473 16.52 30.08 1.72
CA GLU A 473 15.51 31.04 2.18
C GLU A 473 15.89 31.61 3.55
N GLN A 474 16.24 30.75 4.51
CA GLN A 474 16.66 31.20 5.85
C GLN A 474 17.90 32.09 5.82
N ARG A 475 18.90 31.79 4.98
CA ARG A 475 20.08 32.65 4.80
C ARG A 475 19.73 34.02 4.24
N LYS A 476 18.76 34.10 3.33
CA LYS A 476 18.28 35.39 2.80
C LYS A 476 17.50 36.18 3.84
N THR A 477 16.68 35.52 4.65
CA THR A 477 15.93 36.18 5.74
C THR A 477 16.86 36.66 6.85
N ASN A 478 17.85 35.85 7.25
CA ASN A 478 18.81 36.21 8.30
C ASN A 478 19.95 37.13 7.80
N GLY A 479 20.18 37.20 6.49
CA GLY A 479 21.19 38.06 5.87
C GLY A 479 20.72 39.49 5.58
N LEU A 480 19.46 39.83 5.90
CA LEU A 480 18.92 41.20 5.82
C LEU A 480 19.08 41.99 7.13
N ASP A 481 19.71 41.41 8.15
CA ASP A 481 19.90 42.01 9.49
C ASP A 481 21.35 42.45 9.77
N LEU A 482 22.12 42.76 8.73
CA LEU A 482 23.49 43.32 8.85
C LEU A 482 23.54 44.85 8.65
N ASN A 483 22.39 45.49 8.39
CA ASN A 483 22.29 46.96 8.30
C ASN A 483 21.80 47.63 9.59
N SER A 484 21.55 46.87 10.66
CA SER A 484 21.15 47.38 11.99
C SER A 484 22.32 47.55 12.97
N LEU A 485 23.57 47.33 12.53
CA LEU A 485 24.78 47.49 13.35
C LEU A 485 25.67 48.68 12.97
N ASN A 486 25.13 49.69 12.29
CA ASN A 486 25.83 50.95 12.01
C ASN A 486 24.95 52.17 12.26
N VAL A 487 24.38 52.30 13.46
CA VAL A 487 24.05 53.60 14.08
C VAL A 487 24.06 53.43 15.60
N GLU A 488 25.24 53.54 16.20
CA GLU A 488 25.59 54.49 17.29
C GLU A 488 27.07 54.32 17.68
#